data_AF-U1ZCT5-F1
#
_entry.id   AF-U1ZCT5-F1
#
_cell.length_a   1.000
_cell.length_b   1.000
_cell.length_c   1.000
_cell.angle_alpha   90.00
_cell.angle_beta   90.00
_cell.angle_gamma   90.00
#
_symmetry.space_group_name_H-M   'P 1'
#
loop_
_entity.id
_entity.type
_entity.pdbx_description
1 polymer ?
#
loop_
_entity_poly.entity_id
_entity_poly.type
_entity_poly.pdbx_seq_one_letter_code
_entity_poly.pdbx_strand_id
1 'polypeptide(L)' 'MNSEIIARLEQSMLQEGALGDELNLRLDSPELSLHERELLQRFRQLSRRQQNALVALIAHDVEMAAEEA' A
#
# COMPACT_ATOMS: atom_id res chain seq x y z
N MET A 1 -31.66 2.62 9.23
CA MET A 1 -30.92 1.35 9.07
C MET A 1 -30.10 1.29 7.79
N ASN A 2 -30.71 1.36 6.59
CA ASN A 2 -29.93 1.37 5.33
C ASN A 2 -29.00 2.57 5.20
N SER A 3 -29.44 3.76 5.61
CA SER A 3 -28.64 4.99 5.54
C SER A 3 -27.46 5.02 6.52
N GLU A 4 -27.55 4.31 7.64
CA GLU A 4 -26.51 4.28 8.68
C GLU A 4 -25.36 3.36 8.29
N ILE A 5 -25.68 2.24 7.62
CA ILE A 5 -24.68 1.31 7.09
C ILE A 5 -23.88 1.99 5.96
N ILE A 6 -24.56 2.71 5.06
CA ILE A 6 -23.90 3.44 3.96
C ILE A 6 -22.98 4.54 4.50
N ALA A 7 -23.45 5.36 5.45
CA ALA A 7 -22.64 6.42 6.04
C ALA A 7 -21.39 5.89 6.77
N ARG A 8 -21.50 4.73 7.46
CA ARG A 8 -20.34 4.05 8.06
C ARG A 8 -19.36 3.52 7.02
N LEU A 9 -19.85 2.96 5.92
CA LEU A 9 -19.00 2.45 4.84
C LEU A 9 -18.28 3.61 4.13
N GLU A 10 -18.97 4.70 3.84
CA GLU A 10 -18.37 5.92 3.27
C GLU A 10 -17.31 6.51 4.21
N GLN A 11 -17.59 6.60 5.52
CA GLN A 11 -16.60 7.02 6.51
C GLN A 11 -15.40 6.07 6.59
N SER A 12 -15.64 4.75 6.55
CA SER A 12 -14.56 3.76 6.61
C SER A 12 -13.67 3.84 5.38
N MET A 13 -14.23 4.05 4.19
CA MET A 13 -13.47 4.23 2.95
C MET A 13 -12.71 5.56 2.93
N LEU A 14 -13.29 6.64 3.46
CA LEU A 14 -12.62 7.92 3.60
C LEU A 14 -11.46 7.86 4.61
N GLN A 15 -11.64 7.15 5.74
CA GLN A 15 -10.56 6.90 6.71
C GLN A 15 -9.46 6.01 6.12
N GLU A 16 -9.79 5.02 5.31
CA GLU A 16 -8.81 4.18 4.63
C GLU A 16 -8.00 4.98 3.58
N GLY A 17 -8.64 5.95 2.92
CA GLY A 17 -7.96 6.94 2.07
C GLY A 17 -7.07 7.92 2.85
N ALA A 18 -7.55 8.40 4.01
CA ALA A 18 -6.80 9.31 4.90
C ALA A 18 -5.61 8.62 5.59
N LEU A 19 -5.70 7.33 5.91
CA LEU A 19 -4.58 6.52 6.40
C LEU A 19 -3.45 6.43 5.36
N GLY A 20 -3.79 6.43 4.06
CA GLY A 20 -2.82 6.52 2.97
C GLY A 20 -2.04 7.84 2.97
N ASP A 21 -2.68 8.93 3.39
CA ASP A 21 -2.10 10.27 3.50
C ASP A 21 -1.29 10.46 4.80
N GLU A 22 -1.77 9.95 5.94
CA GLU A 22 -1.00 9.97 7.21
C GLU A 22 0.24 9.06 7.15
N LEU A 23 0.18 7.96 6.39
CA LEU A 23 1.35 7.11 6.15
C LEU A 23 2.37 7.79 5.22
N ASN A 24 1.98 8.77 4.39
CA ASN A 24 2.93 9.55 3.57
C ASN A 24 3.83 10.42 4.44
N LEU A 25 3.33 10.88 5.59
CA LEU A 25 4.08 11.70 6.56
C LEU A 25 5.11 10.91 7.40
N ARG A 26 5.06 9.56 7.44
CA ARG A 26 5.97 8.74 8.28
C ARG A 26 7.14 8.09 7.54
N LEU A 27 7.32 8.35 6.24
CA LEU A 27 8.46 7.83 5.47
C LEU A 27 9.77 8.58 5.76
N ASP A 28 9.73 9.65 6.56
CA ASP A 28 10.90 10.36 7.07
C ASP A 28 11.64 9.60 8.20
N SER A 29 11.51 8.27 8.26
CA SER A 29 12.38 7.48 9.11
C SER A 29 13.80 7.58 8.56
N PRO A 30 14.80 7.95 9.38
CA PRO A 30 16.19 8.14 8.93
C PRO A 30 16.85 6.85 8.39
N GLU A 31 16.18 5.72 8.56
CA GLU A 31 16.62 4.39 8.14
C GLU A 31 16.36 4.10 6.66
N LEU A 32 15.46 4.84 5.99
CA LEU A 32 15.16 4.64 4.57
C LEU A 32 16.05 5.53 3.69
N SER A 33 16.76 4.92 2.76
CA SER A 33 17.49 5.63 1.70
C SER A 33 16.53 6.39 0.78
N LEU A 34 17.04 7.40 0.06
CA LEU A 34 16.25 8.18 -0.89
C LEU A 34 15.49 7.30 -1.90
N HIS A 35 16.15 6.26 -2.40
CA HIS A 35 15.60 5.36 -3.42
C HIS A 35 14.45 4.51 -2.87
N GLU A 36 14.55 4.04 -1.61
CA GLU A 36 13.48 3.28 -0.97
C GLU A 36 12.24 4.15 -0.72
N ARG A 37 12.44 5.42 -0.35
CA ARG A 37 11.33 6.38 -0.22
C ARG A 37 10.64 6.63 -1.55
N GLU A 38 11.39 6.85 -2.62
CA GLU A 38 10.83 7.02 -3.97
C GLU A 38 10.06 5.78 -4.43
N LEU A 39 10.60 4.59 -4.17
CA LEU A 39 9.93 3.33 -4.49
C LEU A 39 8.58 3.21 -3.76
N LEU A 40 8.57 3.46 -2.45
CA LEU A 40 7.35 3.41 -1.64
C LEU A 40 6.34 4.47 -2.07
N GLN A 41 6.79 5.66 -2.42
CA GLN A 41 5.94 6.73 -2.92
C GLN A 41 5.29 6.34 -4.27
N ARG A 42 6.07 5.79 -5.21
CA ARG A 42 5.54 5.30 -6.49
C ARG A 42 4.58 4.12 -6.30
N PHE A 43 4.89 3.21 -5.39
CA PHE A 43 4.02 2.08 -5.06
C PHE A 43 2.64 2.55 -4.59
N ARG A 44 2.58 3.58 -3.75
CA ARG A 44 1.31 4.14 -3.26
C ARG A 44 0.51 4.90 -4.30
N GLN A 45 1.15 5.42 -5.35
CA GLN A 45 0.46 6.06 -6.47
C GLN A 45 -0.27 5.04 -7.37
N LEU A 46 0.04 3.75 -7.24
CA LEU A 46 -0.65 2.68 -7.98
C LEU A 46 -2.05 2.44 -7.42
N SER A 47 -2.98 2.00 -8.27
CA SER A 47 -4.28 1.52 -7.81
C SER A 47 -4.13 0.29 -6.91
N ARG A 48 -5.06 0.07 -5.98
CA ARG A 48 -5.02 -1.09 -5.05
C ARG A 48 -4.88 -2.43 -5.78
N ARG A 49 -5.51 -2.57 -6.95
CA ARG A 49 -5.37 -3.75 -7.82
C ARG A 49 -3.94 -3.94 -8.32
N GLN A 50 -3.29 -2.86 -8.74
CA GLN A 50 -1.90 -2.88 -9.20
C GLN A 50 -0.92 -3.12 -8.05
N GLN A 51 -1.14 -2.52 -6.88
CA GLN A 51 -0.34 -2.78 -5.67
C GLN A 51 -0.37 -4.26 -5.30
N ASN A 52 -1.56 -4.85 -5.23
CA ASN A 52 -1.73 -6.28 -4.90
C ASN A 52 -1.08 -7.19 -5.96
N ALA A 53 -1.21 -6.85 -7.24
CA ALA A 53 -0.57 -7.60 -8.32
C ALA A 53 0.97 -7.53 -8.22
N LEU A 54 1.53 -6.35 -7.91
CA LEU A 54 2.97 -6.18 -7.75
C LEU A 54 3.50 -6.98 -6.55
N VAL A 55 2.80 -6.95 -5.41
CA VAL A 55 3.18 -7.74 -4.22
C VAL A 55 3.14 -9.24 -4.52
N ALA A 56 2.09 -9.72 -5.21
CA ALA A 56 1.98 -11.12 -5.59
C ALA A 56 3.08 -11.56 -6.56
N LEU A 57 3.45 -10.70 -7.52
CA LEU A 57 4.55 -10.95 -8.43
C LEU A 57 5.89 -11.07 -7.69
N ILE A 58 6.19 -10.13 -6.80
CA ILE A 58 7.43 -10.15 -6.01
C ILE A 58 7.49 -11.39 -5.11
N ALA A 59 6.38 -11.74 -4.45
CA ALA A 59 6.32 -12.94 -3.61
C ALA A 59 6.61 -14.21 -4.42
N HIS A 60 6.01 -14.32 -5.61
CA HIS A 60 6.25 -15.44 -6.52
C HIS A 60 7.70 -15.51 -7.01
N ASP A 61 8.29 -14.38 -7.40
CA ASP A 61 9.69 -14.32 -7.83
C ASP A 61 10.66 -14.72 -6.71
N VAL A 62 10.38 -14.30 -5.46
CA VAL A 62 11.18 -14.67 -4.28
C VAL A 62 11.08 -16.17 -3.98
N GLU A 63 9.89 -16.75 -4.10
CA GLU A 63 9.68 -18.19 -3.95
C GLU A 63 10.45 -18.98 -5.02
N MET A 64 10.37 -18.57 -6.29
CA MET A 64 11.12 -19.25 -7.37
C MET A 64 12.64 -19.11 -7.20
N ALA A 65 13.13 -17.93 -6.82
CA ALA A 65 14.55 -17.73 -6.56
C ALA A 65 15.06 -18.56 -5.38
N ALA A 66 14.21 -18.87 -4.40
CA ALA A 66 14.55 -19.74 -3.28
C ALA A 66 14.53 -21.23 -3.65
N GLU A 67 13.73 -21.64 -4.65
CA GLU A 67 13.70 -23.02 -5.15
C GLU A 67 14.89 -23.34 -6.09
N GLU A 68 15.50 -22.33 -6.71
CA GLU A 68 16.66 -22.46 -7.60
C GLU A 68 18.04 -22.40 -6.90
N ALA A 69 18.09 -22.10 -5.60
CA ALA A 69 19.30 -21.90 -4.80
C ALA A 69 19.65 -23.08 -3.88
#